data_AF-A0A0P4USB5-F1
#
_entry.id   AF-A0A0P4USB5-F1
#
_cell.length_a   1.000
_cell.length_b   1.000
_cell.length_c   1.000
_cell.angle_alpha   90.00
_cell.angle_beta   90.00
_cell.angle_gamma   90.00
#
_symmetry.space_group_name_H-M   'P 1'
#
loop_
_entity.id
_entity.type
_entity.pdbx_description
1 polymer ?
#
loop_
_entity_poly.entity_id
_entity_poly.type
_entity_poly.pdbx_seq_one_letter_code
_entity_poly.pdbx_strand_id
1 'polypeptide(L)'
;MWTTAKVAANFNLSLEQAHLMAPLAANMGLYNGFLAVGLIWAWFIKRVDQSVCKLFLLFIVIAGVYAAITIKLSILFVQALPAAIALLQLVLRPQAEQTPSGYHP
;
A
#
# COMPACT_ATOMS: atom_id res chain seq x y z
N MET A 1 11.81 -17.74 -5.55
CA MET A 1 11.04 -17.54 -4.30
C MET A 1 9.56 -17.90 -4.47
N TRP A 2 8.86 -17.39 -5.49
CA TRP A 2 7.41 -17.60 -5.69
C TRP A 2 6.96 -19.05 -6.00
N THR A 3 7.86 -19.92 -6.44
CA THR A 3 7.57 -21.31 -6.82
C THR A 3 7.82 -22.33 -5.70
N THR A 4 8.14 -21.86 -4.49
CA THR A 4 8.46 -22.76 -3.38
C THR A 4 7.19 -23.31 -2.73
N ALA A 5 7.26 -24.57 -2.24
CA ALA A 5 6.14 -25.22 -1.57
C ALA A 5 5.58 -24.40 -0.38
N LYS A 6 6.46 -23.72 0.36
CA LYS A 6 6.07 -22.84 1.47
C LYS A 6 5.22 -21.65 1.02
N VAL A 7 5.58 -21.03 -0.10
CA VAL A 7 4.81 -19.90 -0.65
C VAL A 7 3.49 -20.40 -1.25
N ALA A 8 3.51 -21.51 -1.97
CA ALA A 8 2.29 -22.11 -2.53
C ALA A 8 1.27 -22.46 -1.43
N ALA A 9 1.72 -23.04 -0.32
CA ALA A 9 0.88 -23.37 0.84
C ALA A 9 0.21 -22.13 1.48
N ASN A 10 0.87 -20.97 1.48
CA ASN A 10 0.28 -19.75 2.02
C ASN A 10 -0.94 -19.25 1.24
N PHE A 11 -1.04 -19.64 -0.04
CA PHE A 11 -2.11 -19.28 -0.97
C PHE A 11 -2.99 -20.47 -1.35
N ASN A 12 -2.84 -21.62 -0.68
CA ASN A 12 -3.56 -22.87 -1.00
C ASN A 12 -3.42 -23.30 -2.48
N LEU A 13 -2.25 -23.11 -3.07
CA LEU A 13 -1.95 -23.47 -4.45
C LEU A 13 -1.20 -24.81 -4.54
N SER A 14 -1.42 -25.55 -5.63
CA SER A 14 -0.51 -26.64 -6.03
C SER A 14 0.84 -26.08 -6.48
N LEU A 15 1.88 -26.92 -6.51
CA LEU A 15 3.20 -26.49 -6.97
C LEU A 15 3.15 -26.02 -8.44
N GLU A 16 2.42 -26.74 -9.28
CA GLU A 16 2.20 -26.40 -10.69
C GLU A 16 1.50 -25.05 -10.85
N GLN A 17 0.44 -24.79 -10.07
CA GLN A 17 -0.25 -23.50 -10.05
C GLN A 17 0.69 -22.38 -9.61
N ALA A 18 1.53 -22.62 -8.59
CA ALA A 18 2.52 -21.64 -8.14
C ALA A 18 3.56 -21.31 -9.22
N HIS A 19 3.97 -22.29 -10.03
CA HIS A 19 4.85 -22.07 -11.18
C HIS A 19 4.20 -21.19 -12.25
N LEU A 20 2.94 -21.45 -12.59
CA LEU A 20 2.19 -20.67 -13.58
C LEU A 20 1.92 -19.23 -13.09
N MET A 21 1.62 -19.06 -11.81
CA MET A 21 1.29 -17.74 -11.23
C MET A 21 2.52 -16.93 -10.80
N ALA A 22 3.71 -17.50 -10.79
CA ALA A 22 4.92 -16.84 -10.29
C ALA A 22 5.23 -15.48 -10.94
N PRO A 23 5.13 -15.29 -12.27
CA PRO A 23 5.37 -13.99 -12.89
C PRO A 23 4.33 -12.94 -12.48
N LEU A 24 3.06 -13.35 -12.39
CA LEU A 24 1.96 -12.47 -11.97
C LEU A 24 2.12 -12.03 -10.50
N ALA A 25 2.42 -12.98 -9.61
CA ALA A 25 2.66 -12.70 -8.20
C ALA A 25 3.88 -11.79 -7.99
N ALA A 26 4.95 -12.00 -8.77
CA ALA A 26 6.11 -11.13 -8.75
C ALA A 26 5.77 -9.69 -9.19
N ASN A 27 4.99 -9.54 -10.25
CA ASN A 27 4.58 -8.22 -10.76
C ASN A 27 3.66 -7.49 -9.75
N MET A 28 2.72 -8.21 -9.13
CA MET A 28 1.89 -7.68 -8.04
C MET A 28 2.73 -7.18 -6.85
N GLY A 29 3.79 -7.92 -6.49
CA GLY A 29 4.74 -7.49 -5.48
C GLY A 29 5.51 -6.23 -5.86
N LEU A 30 5.95 -6.12 -7.12
CA LEU A 30 6.72 -4.98 -7.62
C LEU A 30 5.90 -3.68 -7.60
N TYR A 31 4.64 -3.71 -8.07
CA TYR A 31 3.76 -2.54 -8.00
C TYR A 31 3.54 -2.07 -6.57
N ASN A 32 3.26 -2.99 -5.64
CA ASN A 32 3.13 -2.66 -4.21
C ASN A 32 4.44 -2.10 -3.63
N GLY A 33 5.59 -2.58 -4.11
CA GLY A 33 6.92 -2.05 -3.77
C GLY A 33 7.09 -0.59 -4.21
N PHE A 34 6.70 -0.25 -5.44
CA PHE A 34 6.74 1.14 -5.92
C PHE A 34 5.83 2.06 -5.10
N LEU A 35 4.64 1.59 -4.71
CA LEU A 35 3.74 2.34 -3.83
C LEU A 35 4.39 2.60 -2.47
N ALA A 36 5.00 1.58 -1.86
CA ALA A 36 5.67 1.72 -0.57
C ALA A 36 6.87 2.68 -0.64
N VAL A 37 7.70 2.58 -1.67
CA VAL A 37 8.83 3.51 -1.90
C VAL A 37 8.33 4.93 -2.12
N GLY A 38 7.26 5.12 -2.90
CA GLY A 38 6.64 6.44 -3.12
C GLY A 38 6.14 7.08 -1.83
N LEU A 39 5.51 6.30 -0.94
CA LEU A 39 5.06 6.77 0.37
C LEU A 39 6.22 7.10 1.33
N ILE A 40 7.25 6.25 1.37
CA ILE A 40 8.45 6.51 2.18
C ILE A 40 9.14 7.78 1.70
N TRP A 41 9.32 7.93 0.38
CA TRP A 41 9.91 9.12 -0.22
C TRP A 41 9.08 10.38 0.08
N ALA A 42 7.76 10.29 -0.01
CA ALA A 42 6.86 11.38 0.31
C ALA A 42 6.96 11.87 1.76
N TRP A 43 7.28 10.97 2.71
CA TRP A 43 7.53 11.34 4.11
C TRP A 43 8.77 12.24 4.25
N PHE A 44 9.84 12.01 3.48
CA PHE A 44 11.08 12.78 3.58
C PHE A 44 11.02 14.16 2.90
N ILE A 45 10.04 14.40 2.03
CA ILE A 45 9.93 15.67 1.32
C ILE A 45 9.05 16.66 2.08
N LYS A 46 9.64 17.80 2.47
CA LYS A 46 8.96 18.86 3.24
C LYS A 46 7.79 19.56 2.51
N ARG A 47 7.63 19.33 1.20
CA ARG A 47 6.65 20.00 0.32
C ARG A 47 5.83 19.02 -0.54
N VAL A 48 5.59 17.79 -0.07
CA VAL A 48 4.63 16.93 -0.77
C VAL A 48 3.22 17.38 -0.41
N ASP A 49 2.41 17.58 -1.46
CA ASP A 49 0.97 17.73 -1.30
C ASP A 49 0.42 16.48 -0.60
N GLN A 50 -0.13 16.68 0.60
CA GLN A 50 -0.69 15.60 1.40
C GLN A 50 -1.81 14.85 0.67
N SER A 51 -2.42 15.46 -0.35
CA SER A 51 -3.40 14.83 -1.23
C SER A 51 -2.83 13.61 -1.96
N VAL A 52 -1.55 13.65 -2.34
CA VAL A 52 -0.87 12.52 -3.00
C VAL A 52 -0.70 11.35 -2.03
N CYS A 53 -0.24 11.62 -0.81
CA CYS A 53 -0.14 10.60 0.24
C CYS A 53 -1.51 9.99 0.59
N LYS A 54 -2.56 10.82 0.72
CA LYS A 54 -3.93 10.37 0.98
C LYS A 54 -4.43 9.44 -0.13
N LEU A 55 -4.20 9.80 -1.40
CA LEU A 55 -4.60 8.99 -2.55
C LEU A 55 -3.91 7.62 -2.55
N PHE A 56 -2.60 7.57 -2.31
CA PHE A 56 -1.86 6.32 -2.24
C PHE A 56 -2.30 5.44 -1.06
N LEU A 57 -2.47 6.03 0.12
CA LEU A 57 -2.98 5.29 1.29
C LEU A 57 -4.39 4.74 1.04
N LEU A 58 -5.27 5.50 0.39
CA LEU A 58 -6.60 5.04 -0.01
C LEU A 58 -6.52 3.84 -0.96
N PHE A 59 -5.65 3.87 -1.97
CA PHE A 59 -5.43 2.72 -2.85
C PHE A 59 -4.95 1.49 -2.10
N ILE A 60 -4.05 1.64 -1.12
CA ILE A 60 -3.57 0.52 -0.29
C ILE A 60 -4.71 -0.05 0.56
N VAL A 61 -5.57 0.80 1.14
CA VAL A 61 -6.75 0.35 1.89
C VAL A 61 -7.69 -0.46 1.00
N ILE A 62 -8.06 0.07 -0.18
CA ILE A 62 -8.99 -0.59 -1.11
C ILE A 62 -8.41 -1.93 -1.58
N ALA A 63 -7.14 -1.94 -2.03
CA ALA A 63 -6.47 -3.15 -2.48
C ALA A 63 -6.36 -4.20 -1.36
N GLY A 64 -6.01 -3.77 -0.14
CA GLY A 64 -5.90 -4.65 1.02
C GLY A 64 -7.24 -5.27 1.44
N VAL A 65 -8.34 -4.50 1.40
CA VAL A 65 -9.70 -5.02 1.67
C VAL A 65 -10.12 -6.02 0.60
N TYR A 66 -9.93 -5.68 -0.69
CA TYR A 66 -10.27 -6.60 -1.78
C TYR A 66 -9.47 -7.91 -1.69
N ALA A 67 -8.16 -7.83 -1.42
CA ALA A 67 -7.30 -8.99 -1.24
C ALA A 67 -7.65 -9.80 0.03
N ALA A 68 -8.13 -9.15 1.10
CA ALA A 68 -8.61 -9.86 2.29
C ALA A 68 -9.85 -10.71 2.00
N ILE A 69 -10.76 -10.20 1.16
CA ILE A 69 -11.99 -10.89 0.73
C ILE A 69 -11.66 -12.03 -0.25
N THR A 70 -10.74 -11.80 -1.18
CA THR A 70 -10.51 -12.69 -2.33
C THR A 70 -9.37 -13.70 -2.13
N ILE A 71 -8.38 -13.38 -1.29
CA ILE A 71 -7.15 -14.17 -1.13
C ILE A 71 -7.04 -14.70 0.30
N LYS A 72 -6.86 -13.81 1.29
CA LYS A 72 -6.62 -14.21 2.68
C LYS A 72 -6.90 -13.10 3.67
N LEU A 73 -7.71 -13.39 4.69
CA LEU A 73 -8.13 -12.41 5.71
C LEU A 73 -6.94 -11.76 6.46
N SER A 74 -5.81 -12.44 6.60
CA SER A 74 -4.61 -11.86 7.24
C SER A 74 -4.09 -10.60 6.54
N ILE A 75 -4.36 -10.43 5.24
CA ILE A 75 -3.97 -9.24 4.47
C ILE A 75 -4.66 -7.98 5.02
N LEU A 76 -5.87 -8.12 5.58
CA LEU A 76 -6.57 -7.02 6.23
C LEU A 76 -5.72 -6.40 7.36
N PHE A 77 -5.10 -7.25 8.18
CA PHE A 77 -4.33 -6.81 9.35
C PHE A 77 -2.92 -6.32 9.02
N VAL A 78 -2.30 -6.86 7.96
CA VAL A 78 -0.92 -6.53 7.57
C VAL A 78 -0.86 -5.36 6.59
N GLN A 79 -1.93 -5.12 5.81
CA GLN A 79 -1.94 -4.11 4.74
C GLN A 79 -3.03 -3.06 4.93
N ALA A 80 -4.31 -3.47 5.00
CA ALA A 80 -5.43 -2.53 4.99
C ALA A 80 -5.52 -1.71 6.29
N LEU A 81 -5.41 -2.37 7.45
CA LEU A 81 -5.52 -1.73 8.75
C LEU A 81 -4.41 -0.70 9.01
N PRO A 82 -3.11 -1.00 8.80
CA PRO A 82 -2.06 0.00 8.95
C PRO A 82 -2.22 1.20 8.01
N ALA A 83 -2.61 0.97 6.76
CA ALA A 83 -2.86 2.03 5.79
C ALA A 83 -4.05 2.91 6.18
N ALA A 84 -5.12 2.32 6.70
CA ALA A 84 -6.29 3.05 7.19
C ALA A 84 -5.96 3.93 8.40
N ILE A 85 -5.14 3.43 9.34
CA ILE A 85 -4.67 4.21 10.49
C ILE A 85 -3.83 5.41 10.01
N ALA A 86 -2.88 5.20 9.09
CA ALA A 86 -2.06 6.27 8.53
C ALA A 86 -2.91 7.31 7.76
N LEU A 87 -3.90 6.85 6.99
CA LEU A 87 -4.82 7.74 6.27
C LEU A 87 -5.64 8.60 7.24
N LEU A 88 -6.18 7.98 8.30
CA LEU A 88 -6.96 8.67 9.31
C LEU A 88 -6.13 9.75 10.00
N GLN A 89 -4.89 9.45 10.40
CA GLN A 89 -3.98 10.43 10.99
C GLN A 89 -3.74 11.62 10.05
N LEU A 90 -3.58 11.35 8.75
CA LEU A 90 -3.32 12.41 7.78
C LEU A 90 -4.55 13.27 7.47
N VAL A 91 -5.75 12.69 7.53
CA VAL A 91 -7.02 13.41 7.39
C VAL A 91 -7.29 14.28 8.63
N LEU A 92 -6.99 13.78 9.82
CA LEU A 92 -7.21 14.50 11.08
C LEU A 92 -6.16 15.60 11.34
N ARG A 93 -5.03 15.60 10.62
CA ARG A 93 -4.00 16.63 10.79
C ARG A 93 -4.53 18.01 10.39
N PRO A 94 -4.54 19.00 11.31
CA PRO A 94 -4.96 20.36 11.01
C PRO A 94 -4.13 20.97 9.87
N GLN A 95 -4.80 21.60 8.90
CA GLN A 95 -4.16 22.19 7.71
C GLN A 95 -3.54 23.57 7.97
N ALA A 96 -3.51 24.04 9.23
CA ALA A 96 -3.17 25.41 9.62
C ALA A 96 -1.71 25.82 9.36
N GLU A 97 -0.83 24.91 8.97
CA GLU A 97 0.59 25.18 8.66
C GLU A 97 0.90 25.33 7.16
N GLN A 98 -0.10 25.33 6.28
CA GLN A 98 0.13 25.29 4.83
C GLN A 98 -0.08 26.62 4.09
N THR A 99 -0.28 27.74 4.78
CA THR A 99 -0.24 29.06 4.13
C THR A 99 1.22 29.35 3.73
N PRO A 100 1.54 29.54 2.43
CA PRO A 100 2.85 30.01 2.05
C PRO A 100 3.05 31.39 2.70
N SER A 101 4.01 31.50 3.62
CA SER A 101 4.53 32.81 4.04
C SER A 101 5.19 33.43 2.80
N GLY A 102 4.40 34.18 2.02
CA GLY A 102 4.87 34.68 0.72
C GLY A 102 3.85 35.33 -0.21
N TYR A 103 2.67 35.74 0.27
CA TYR A 103 1.82 36.66 -0.51
C TYR A 103 1.32 37.79 0.40
N HIS A 104 2.12 38.85 0.47
CA HIS A 104 1.65 40.17 0.89
C HIS A 104 1.37 40.97 -0.40
N PRO A 105 0.12 41.37 -0.68
CA PRO A 105 -0.16 42.41 -1.67
C PRO A 105 0.31 43.79 -1.19
#